data_AF-A0A095BYV2-F1
#
_entry.id   AF-A0A095BYV2-F1
#
_cell.length_a   1.000
_cell.length_b   1.000
_cell.length_c   1.000
_cell.angle_alpha   90.00
_cell.angle_beta   90.00
_cell.angle_gamma   90.00
#
_symmetry.space_group_name_H-M   'P 1'
#
loop_
_entity.id
_entity.type
_entity.pdbx_description
1 polymer ?
#
loop_
_entity_poly.entity_id
_entity_poly.type
_entity_poly.pdbx_seq_one_letter_code
_entity_poly.pdbx_strand_id
1 'polypeptide(L)'
;MGPALELGPIKTKGQVPSAPRNLRLNQLRRATPPGASDPKADYAILELAWDPPERTHGDIRGYQVSHRLIGPIDVLYTSSNRVDTDANSRPPSKPIIRNVTQTAYTSVLSDGIKFGRTYQFEVAAYNGVDLGLPAQLNISTPEDVPGSYSLHVRVKGLSATAIEVAWTPPSRQKWTDEITSYQVKYFQPSAPNETEIITTTQEPLLQIENL
;
A
#
# COMPACT_ATOMS: atom_id res chain seq x y z
N MET A 1 61.25 25.07 -27.99
CA MET A 1 60.52 23.83 -27.69
C MET A 1 60.10 23.91 -26.23
N GLY A 2 58.80 24.10 -25.95
CA GLY A 2 58.27 24.11 -24.58
C GLY A 2 57.94 22.67 -24.14
N PRO A 3 58.02 22.34 -22.84
CA PRO A 3 57.72 21.01 -22.36
C PRO A 3 56.23 20.71 -22.50
N ALA A 4 55.90 19.53 -23.03
CA ALA A 4 54.54 19.02 -23.05
C ALA A 4 54.12 18.65 -21.62
N LEU A 5 53.03 19.23 -21.13
CA LEU A 5 52.37 18.77 -19.91
C LEU A 5 51.76 17.39 -20.19
N GLU A 6 52.31 16.35 -19.59
CA GLU A 6 51.60 15.07 -19.48
C GLU A 6 50.46 15.22 -18.47
N LEU A 7 49.24 15.36 -18.98
CA LEU A 7 48.04 15.25 -18.17
C LEU A 7 47.84 13.77 -17.84
N GLY A 8 48.01 13.41 -16.57
CA GLY A 8 47.67 12.08 -16.07
C GLY A 8 46.20 11.71 -16.36
N PRO A 9 45.84 10.42 -16.34
CA PRO A 9 44.51 9.96 -16.74
C PRO A 9 43.43 10.64 -15.90
N ILE A 10 42.52 11.34 -16.57
CA ILE A 10 41.35 11.98 -15.96
C ILE A 10 40.45 10.86 -15.41
N LYS A 11 40.46 10.66 -14.09
CA LYS A 11 39.41 9.88 -13.41
C LYS A 11 38.11 10.67 -13.54
N THR A 12 37.28 10.31 -14.51
CA THR A 12 35.89 10.78 -14.53
C THR A 12 35.22 10.30 -13.25
N LYS A 13 34.50 11.18 -12.55
CA LYS A 13 33.61 10.74 -11.47
C LYS A 13 32.69 9.69 -12.09
N GLY A 14 32.71 8.46 -11.56
CA GLY A 14 31.91 7.38 -12.11
C GLY A 14 30.43 7.76 -12.19
N GLN A 15 29.67 7.12 -13.08
CA GLN A 15 28.24 7.37 -13.22
C GLN A 15 27.45 6.35 -12.38
N VAL A 16 26.26 6.76 -11.93
CA VAL A 16 25.34 5.86 -11.22
C VAL A 16 24.53 5.03 -12.21
N PRO A 17 24.00 3.86 -11.80
CA PRO A 17 23.18 3.02 -12.67
C PRO A 17 21.88 3.70 -13.13
N SER A 18 21.37 3.30 -14.29
CA SER A 18 19.99 3.59 -14.70
C SER A 18 18.97 2.81 -13.86
N ALA A 19 17.68 3.09 -14.05
CA ALA A 19 16.63 2.34 -13.37
C ALA A 19 16.65 0.85 -13.76
N PRO A 20 16.39 -0.07 -12.80
CA PRO A 20 16.07 -1.45 -13.11
C PRO A 20 14.91 -1.55 -14.09
N ARG A 21 14.90 -2.59 -14.91
CA ARG A 21 13.88 -2.78 -15.95
C ARG A 21 12.82 -3.77 -15.47
N ASN A 22 11.64 -3.72 -16.08
CA ASN A 22 10.59 -4.73 -15.87
C ASN A 22 10.25 -5.02 -14.40
N LEU A 23 10.25 -3.98 -13.54
CA LEU A 23 9.84 -4.10 -12.15
C LEU A 23 8.39 -4.59 -12.08
N ARG A 24 8.19 -5.75 -11.45
CA ARG A 24 6.91 -6.45 -11.43
C ARG A 24 6.67 -7.15 -10.11
N LEU A 25 5.38 -7.33 -9.80
CA LEU A 25 4.93 -8.23 -8.74
C LEU A 25 4.92 -9.67 -9.30
N ASN A 26 5.73 -10.54 -8.72
CA ASN A 26 5.77 -11.96 -9.08
C ASN A 26 4.68 -12.74 -8.34
N GLN A 27 4.59 -12.54 -7.02
CA GLN A 27 3.62 -13.23 -6.16
C GLN A 27 3.14 -12.35 -5.02
N LEU A 28 1.91 -12.60 -4.58
CA LEU A 28 1.31 -12.04 -3.37
C LEU A 28 0.58 -13.16 -2.64
N ARG A 29 0.98 -13.44 -1.41
CA ARG A 29 0.44 -14.55 -0.61
C ARG A 29 0.20 -14.15 0.84
N ARG A 30 -0.69 -14.88 1.50
CA ARG A 30 -0.97 -14.79 2.94
C ARG A 30 0.01 -15.65 3.73
N ALA A 31 0.41 -15.19 4.90
CA ALA A 31 1.20 -15.98 5.85
C ALA A 31 0.81 -15.66 7.29
N THR A 32 0.92 -16.65 8.15
CA THR A 32 0.70 -16.53 9.59
C THR A 32 2.04 -16.34 10.30
N PRO A 33 2.19 -15.36 11.23
CA PRO A 33 3.41 -15.17 11.98
C PRO A 33 3.80 -16.43 12.77
N PRO A 34 5.10 -16.77 12.90
CA PRO A 34 5.53 -17.89 13.72
C PRO A 34 5.07 -17.73 15.17
N GLY A 35 4.35 -18.72 15.70
CA GLY A 35 3.85 -18.71 17.08
C GLY A 35 2.54 -17.95 17.31
N ALA A 36 1.90 -17.43 16.26
CA ALA A 36 0.56 -16.85 16.40
C ALA A 36 -0.50 -17.96 16.48
N SER A 37 -1.37 -17.88 17.50
CA SER A 37 -2.56 -18.73 17.65
C SER A 37 -3.84 -18.06 17.12
N ASP A 38 -3.79 -16.76 16.83
CA ASP A 38 -4.92 -15.99 16.32
C ASP A 38 -4.94 -16.01 14.78
N PRO A 39 -5.99 -16.54 14.13
CA PRO A 39 -6.13 -16.51 12.67
C PRO A 39 -6.25 -15.09 12.09
N LYS A 40 -6.45 -14.04 12.90
CA LYS A 40 -6.39 -12.64 12.48
C LYS A 40 -4.98 -12.04 12.47
N ALA A 41 -3.96 -12.79 12.89
CA ALA A 41 -2.57 -12.33 12.90
C ALA A 41 -1.88 -12.41 11.52
N ASP A 42 -2.59 -12.89 10.51
CA ASP A 42 -2.05 -13.05 9.16
C ASP A 42 -1.55 -11.73 8.55
N TYR A 43 -0.53 -11.86 7.71
CA TYR A 43 0.07 -10.75 6.98
C TYR A 43 0.26 -11.09 5.50
N ALA A 44 0.44 -10.04 4.70
CA ALA A 44 0.69 -10.15 3.28
C ALA A 44 2.20 -10.27 3.01
N ILE A 45 2.59 -11.25 2.20
CA ILE A 45 3.94 -11.39 1.65
C ILE A 45 3.89 -11.03 0.17
N LEU A 46 4.68 -10.03 -0.21
CA LEU A 46 4.89 -9.58 -1.58
C LEU A 46 6.24 -10.05 -2.09
N GLU A 47 6.27 -10.56 -3.32
CA GLU A 47 7.49 -10.94 -4.01
C GLU A 47 7.66 -10.11 -5.28
N LEU A 48 8.69 -9.27 -5.30
CA LEU A 48 9.06 -8.44 -6.44
C LEU A 48 10.16 -9.12 -7.24
N ALA A 49 10.13 -8.89 -8.56
CA ALA A 49 11.21 -9.22 -9.46
C ALA A 49 11.45 -8.06 -10.43
N TRP A 50 12.68 -7.94 -10.92
CA TRP A 50 13.07 -6.97 -11.94
C TRP A 50 14.22 -7.52 -12.77
N ASP A 51 14.50 -6.86 -13.88
CA ASP A 51 15.70 -7.09 -14.68
C ASP A 51 16.77 -6.05 -14.33
N PRO A 52 18.07 -6.39 -14.47
CA PRO A 52 19.14 -5.43 -14.26
C PRO A 52 19.01 -4.16 -15.10
N PRO A 53 19.58 -3.02 -14.64
CA PRO A 53 19.64 -1.78 -15.39
C PRO A 53 20.26 -1.96 -16.78
N GLU A 54 19.78 -1.22 -17.77
CA GLU A 54 20.41 -1.16 -19.09
C GLU A 54 21.81 -0.57 -19.04
N ARG A 55 22.01 0.44 -18.19
CA ARG A 55 23.30 1.11 -18.00
C ARG A 55 23.73 0.98 -16.55
N THR A 56 24.78 0.20 -16.28
CA THR A 56 25.27 -0.07 -14.92
C THR A 56 26.45 0.82 -14.51
N HIS A 57 27.23 1.29 -15.48
CA HIS A 57 28.39 2.17 -15.31
C HIS A 57 29.41 1.67 -14.27
N GLY A 58 29.56 0.35 -14.21
CA GLY A 58 30.40 -0.37 -13.26
C GLY A 58 29.70 -1.63 -12.77
N ASP A 59 30.34 -2.30 -11.82
CA ASP A 59 29.78 -3.49 -11.19
C ASP A 59 28.62 -3.11 -10.26
N ILE A 60 27.47 -3.75 -10.46
CA ILE A 60 26.33 -3.62 -9.56
C ILE A 60 26.68 -4.35 -8.25
N ARG A 61 26.63 -3.63 -7.14
CA ARG A 61 26.87 -4.17 -5.79
C ARG A 61 25.59 -4.66 -5.13
N GLY A 62 24.44 -4.21 -5.61
CA GLY A 62 23.13 -4.63 -5.15
C GLY A 62 22.04 -3.66 -5.55
N TYR A 63 20.89 -3.83 -4.90
CA TYR A 63 19.68 -3.06 -5.11
C TYR A 63 19.14 -2.59 -3.76
N GLN A 64 18.63 -1.37 -3.74
CA GLN A 64 17.85 -0.82 -2.65
C GLN A 64 16.38 -0.88 -3.04
N VAL A 65 15.59 -1.62 -2.27
CA VAL A 65 14.14 -1.66 -2.34
C VAL A 65 13.60 -0.75 -1.26
N SER A 66 12.69 0.16 -1.62
CA SER A 66 11.97 0.97 -0.65
C SER A 66 10.47 0.89 -0.88
N HIS A 67 9.68 0.99 0.18
CA HIS A 67 8.24 1.09 0.06
C HIS A 67 7.62 2.05 1.05
N ARG A 68 6.52 2.67 0.64
CA ARG A 68 5.72 3.57 1.49
C ARG A 68 4.24 3.36 1.25
N LEU A 69 3.46 3.57 2.30
CA LEU A 69 2.00 3.53 2.22
C LEU A 69 1.52 4.78 1.48
N ILE A 70 0.75 4.58 0.42
CA ILE A 70 0.15 5.65 -0.40
C ILE A 70 -1.38 5.57 -0.45
N GLY A 71 -1.98 4.57 0.20
CA GLY A 71 -3.43 4.50 0.34
C GLY A 71 -3.91 3.26 1.09
N PRO A 72 -5.21 3.17 1.40
CA PRO A 72 -6.24 4.17 1.11
C PRO A 72 -6.09 5.44 1.96
N ILE A 73 -6.66 6.56 1.47
CA ILE A 73 -6.48 7.92 1.99
C ILE A 73 -6.80 7.99 3.49
N ASP A 74 -7.92 7.44 3.93
CA ASP A 74 -8.36 7.34 5.32
C ASP A 74 -7.28 6.82 6.28
N VAL A 75 -6.47 5.86 5.85
CA VAL A 75 -5.40 5.29 6.68
C VAL A 75 -4.15 6.16 6.70
N LEU A 76 -3.94 6.93 5.64
CA LEU A 76 -2.92 7.95 5.64
C LEU A 76 -3.23 9.07 6.64
N TYR A 77 -4.51 9.34 6.95
CA TYR A 77 -4.95 10.45 7.82
C TYR A 77 -5.29 10.05 9.26
N THR A 78 -5.85 8.85 9.51
CA THR A 78 -6.28 8.36 10.85
C THR A 78 -5.16 8.19 11.89
N SER A 79 -3.90 8.23 11.48
CA SER A 79 -2.74 8.14 12.37
C SER A 79 -2.38 9.48 13.07
N SER A 80 -3.19 10.53 12.96
CA SER A 80 -2.92 11.83 13.60
C SER A 80 -4.09 12.32 14.45
N ASN A 81 -4.02 12.07 15.76
CA ASN A 81 -4.76 12.83 16.79
C ASN A 81 -4.14 14.23 17.02
N ARG A 82 -3.68 14.89 15.96
CA ARG A 82 -3.27 16.30 16.01
C ARG A 82 -4.05 17.04 14.94
N VAL A 83 -4.96 17.88 15.42
CA VAL A 83 -5.61 18.94 14.67
C VAL A 83 -4.53 19.99 14.41
N ASP A 84 -3.76 19.79 13.34
CA ASP A 84 -3.08 20.90 12.68
C ASP A 84 -3.82 21.11 11.35
N THR A 85 -4.58 22.19 11.33
CA THR A 85 -5.27 22.74 10.17
C THR A 85 -4.25 23.18 9.13
N ASP A 86 -3.81 22.25 8.28
CA ASP A 86 -3.25 22.50 6.95
C ASP A 86 -3.20 21.16 6.18
N ALA A 87 -4.29 20.82 5.48
CA ALA A 87 -4.46 19.54 4.78
C ALA A 87 -3.48 19.31 3.61
N ASN A 88 -2.66 20.32 3.24
CA ASN A 88 -1.75 20.28 2.10
C ASN A 88 -0.27 20.02 2.45
N SER A 89 0.09 19.83 3.73
CA SER A 89 1.51 19.81 4.15
C SER A 89 1.91 18.65 5.06
N ARG A 90 1.22 17.49 4.99
CA ARG A 90 1.66 16.29 5.74
C ARG A 90 2.60 15.42 4.89
N PRO A 91 3.84 15.17 5.33
CA PRO A 91 4.80 14.41 4.54
C PRO A 91 4.34 12.95 4.38
N PRO A 92 4.67 12.31 3.25
CA PRO A 92 4.41 10.89 3.06
C PRO A 92 5.05 10.06 4.17
N SER A 93 4.44 8.90 4.49
CA SER A 93 5.02 7.95 5.43
C SER A 93 6.48 7.66 5.08
N LYS A 94 7.36 7.67 6.09
CA LYS A 94 8.80 7.43 5.89
C LYS A 94 8.97 6.07 5.19
N PRO A 95 9.72 5.99 4.07
CA PRO A 95 9.88 4.73 3.37
C PRO A 95 10.64 3.72 4.22
N ILE A 96 10.20 2.47 4.19
CA ILE A 96 10.95 1.34 4.72
C ILE A 96 11.93 0.90 3.63
N ILE A 97 13.20 0.73 3.98
CA ILE A 97 14.28 0.44 3.03
C ILE A 97 14.89 -0.94 3.33
N ARG A 98 15.21 -1.69 2.27
CA ARG A 98 15.88 -2.99 2.28
C ARG A 98 16.93 -3.06 1.18
N ASN A 99 18.08 -3.64 1.49
CA ASN A 99 19.13 -3.90 0.50
C ASN A 99 19.15 -5.39 0.16
N VAL A 100 19.23 -5.70 -1.14
CA VAL A 100 19.34 -7.06 -1.66
C VAL A 100 20.40 -7.14 -2.75
N THR A 101 20.99 -8.30 -2.95
CA THR A 101 21.97 -8.53 -4.02
C THR A 101 21.37 -9.20 -5.26
N GLN A 102 20.20 -9.82 -5.10
CA GLN A 102 19.47 -10.51 -6.16
C GLN A 102 18.51 -9.57 -6.86
N THR A 103 18.05 -9.95 -8.05
CA THR A 103 17.04 -9.23 -8.84
C THR A 103 15.61 -9.53 -8.40
N ALA A 104 15.44 -9.94 -7.15
CA ALA A 104 14.17 -10.26 -6.53
C ALA A 104 14.18 -9.90 -5.05
N TYR A 105 13.01 -9.63 -4.50
CA TYR A 105 12.82 -9.31 -3.08
C TYR A 105 11.50 -9.88 -2.58
N THR A 106 11.55 -10.60 -1.46
CA THR A 106 10.36 -11.08 -0.74
C THR A 106 10.21 -10.30 0.56
N SER A 107 9.05 -9.69 0.79
CA SER A 107 8.78 -8.96 2.03
C SER A 107 8.64 -9.90 3.23
N VAL A 108 9.02 -9.41 4.40
CA VAL A 108 8.94 -10.09 5.69
C VAL A 108 7.99 -9.35 6.63
N LEU A 109 7.66 -9.95 7.77
CA LEU A 109 6.74 -9.37 8.75
C LEU A 109 7.13 -7.94 9.19
N SER A 110 8.44 -7.69 9.36
CA SER A 110 8.95 -6.37 9.76
C SER A 110 8.84 -5.29 8.69
N ASP A 111 8.44 -5.64 7.47
CA ASP A 111 8.14 -4.69 6.39
C ASP A 111 6.74 -4.10 6.52
N GLY A 112 5.89 -4.65 7.41
CA GLY A 112 4.60 -4.07 7.77
C GLY A 112 3.62 -3.99 6.59
N ILE A 113 3.71 -4.93 5.65
CA ILE A 113 2.76 -5.03 4.54
C ILE A 113 1.44 -5.59 5.07
N LYS A 114 0.38 -4.80 4.95
CA LYS A 114 -0.97 -5.12 5.42
C LYS A 114 -1.89 -5.35 4.23
N PHE A 115 -2.92 -6.17 4.44
CA PHE A 115 -4.04 -6.31 3.50
C PHE A 115 -4.89 -5.03 3.41
N GLY A 116 -5.58 -4.84 2.29
CA GLY A 116 -6.44 -3.66 2.04
C GLY A 116 -5.68 -2.34 1.92
N ARG A 117 -4.39 -2.38 1.55
CA ARG A 117 -3.50 -1.21 1.45
C ARG A 117 -2.94 -1.04 0.06
N THR A 118 -2.51 0.16 -0.28
CA THR A 118 -1.76 0.46 -1.50
C THR A 118 -0.41 1.02 -1.13
N TYR A 119 0.64 0.37 -1.61
CA TYR A 119 2.03 0.74 -1.40
C TYR A 119 2.67 1.17 -2.71
N GLN A 120 3.55 2.17 -2.65
CA GLN A 120 4.48 2.48 -3.72
C GLN A 120 5.81 1.82 -3.38
N PHE A 121 6.28 0.95 -4.27
CA PHE A 121 7.60 0.36 -4.22
C PHE A 121 8.54 1.08 -5.19
N GLU A 122 9.77 1.28 -4.77
CA GLU A 122 10.86 1.78 -5.59
C GLU A 122 12.05 0.84 -5.49
N VAL A 123 12.69 0.53 -6.61
CA VAL A 123 13.90 -0.28 -6.67
C VAL A 123 14.97 0.47 -7.44
N ALA A 124 16.12 0.70 -6.81
CA ALA A 124 17.27 1.34 -7.44
C ALA A 124 18.51 0.47 -7.29
N ALA A 125 19.29 0.29 -8.36
CA ALA A 125 20.57 -0.41 -8.28
C ALA A 125 21.66 0.54 -7.78
N TYR A 126 22.64 0.05 -7.02
CA TYR A 126 23.80 0.84 -6.62
C TYR A 126 25.10 0.17 -7.06
N ASN A 127 26.06 0.99 -7.46
CA ASN A 127 27.40 0.55 -7.85
C ASN A 127 28.46 1.14 -6.89
N GLY A 128 29.73 1.13 -7.28
CA GLY A 128 30.80 1.70 -6.47
C GLY A 128 30.79 3.23 -6.34
N VAL A 129 29.92 3.92 -7.06
CA VAL A 129 29.77 5.38 -7.04
C VAL A 129 28.68 5.76 -6.05
N ASP A 130 27.43 5.39 -6.34
CA ASP A 130 26.25 5.72 -5.52
C ASP A 130 25.01 4.91 -5.97
N LEU A 131 23.87 5.21 -5.36
CA LEU A 131 22.55 4.75 -5.75
C LEU A 131 22.12 5.35 -7.09
N GLY A 132 21.62 4.49 -7.97
CA GLY A 132 21.09 4.85 -9.28
C GLY A 132 19.66 5.37 -9.26
N LEU A 133 19.10 5.53 -10.45
CA LEU A 133 17.71 5.93 -10.61
C LEU A 133 16.75 4.81 -10.16
N PRO A 134 15.61 5.13 -9.52
CA PRO A 134 14.63 4.13 -9.12
C PRO A 134 13.67 3.76 -10.27
N ALA A 135 13.31 2.48 -10.33
CA ALA A 135 12.08 2.02 -10.97
C ALA A 135 10.97 2.00 -9.93
N GLN A 136 9.74 2.36 -10.30
CA GLN A 136 8.62 2.49 -9.37
C GLN A 136 7.46 1.56 -9.76
N LEU A 137 6.81 0.95 -8.77
CA LEU A 137 5.62 0.14 -8.95
C LEU A 137 4.62 0.36 -7.80
N ASN A 138 3.37 0.66 -8.11
CA ASN A 138 2.31 0.74 -7.12
C ASN A 138 1.61 -0.61 -7.01
N ILE A 139 1.47 -1.14 -5.78
CA ILE A 139 0.83 -2.43 -5.51
C ILE A 139 -0.29 -2.23 -4.51
N SER A 140 -1.48 -2.71 -4.86
CA SER A 140 -2.60 -2.83 -3.92
C SER A 140 -2.70 -4.27 -3.42
N THR A 141 -2.66 -4.45 -2.11
CA THR A 141 -2.93 -5.75 -1.48
C THR A 141 -4.44 -6.01 -1.46
N PRO A 142 -4.87 -7.27 -1.64
CA PRO A 142 -6.27 -7.64 -1.52
C PRO A 142 -6.72 -7.40 -0.09
N GLU A 143 -8.03 -7.37 0.13
CA GLU A 143 -8.56 -7.30 1.47
C GLU A 143 -8.30 -8.58 2.25
N ASP A 144 -8.19 -8.46 3.57
CA ASP A 144 -7.96 -9.58 4.47
C ASP A 144 -9.19 -10.51 4.52
N VAL A 145 -10.37 -9.94 4.25
CA VAL A 145 -11.68 -10.58 4.27
C VAL A 145 -12.58 -9.82 3.26
N PRO A 146 -13.58 -10.43 2.59
CA PRO A 146 -14.54 -9.73 1.71
C PRO A 146 -15.43 -8.64 2.38
N GLY A 147 -15.08 -8.15 3.57
CA GLY A 147 -15.80 -7.10 4.29
C GLY A 147 -14.87 -6.13 5.01
N SER A 148 -13.60 -6.02 4.60
CA SER A 148 -12.60 -5.18 5.27
C SER A 148 -12.49 -3.77 4.69
N TYR A 149 -13.26 -3.42 3.65
CA TYR A 149 -13.50 -2.02 3.33
C TYR A 149 -14.08 -1.38 4.59
N SER A 150 -13.33 -0.46 5.20
CA SER A 150 -13.92 0.54 6.08
C SER A 150 -14.83 1.40 5.20
N LEU A 151 -16.02 0.89 4.91
CA LEU A 151 -17.17 1.69 4.57
C LEU A 151 -17.24 2.69 5.72
N HIS A 152 -16.97 3.97 5.44
CA HIS A 152 -17.02 5.00 6.48
C HIS A 152 -18.49 5.18 6.87
N VAL A 153 -19.00 4.24 7.69
CA VAL A 153 -20.39 4.19 8.08
C VAL A 153 -20.65 5.35 9.02
N ARG A 154 -21.59 6.19 8.63
CA ARG A 154 -22.11 7.29 9.43
C ARG A 154 -23.56 6.98 9.71
N VAL A 155 -23.95 7.15 10.97
CA VAL A 155 -25.35 7.02 11.39
C VAL A 155 -25.82 8.38 11.86
N LYS A 156 -26.97 8.82 11.34
CA LYS A 156 -27.63 10.06 11.72
C LYS A 156 -29.02 9.75 12.23
N GLY A 157 -29.36 10.23 13.43
CA GLY A 157 -30.74 10.15 13.93
C GLY A 157 -31.65 11.09 13.15
N LEU A 158 -32.76 10.56 12.63
CA LEU A 158 -33.80 11.35 11.96
C LEU A 158 -34.97 11.63 12.91
N SER A 159 -35.35 10.65 13.75
CA SER A 159 -36.40 10.77 14.77
C SER A 159 -36.15 9.79 15.92
N ALA A 160 -37.09 9.68 16.88
CA ALA A 160 -37.02 8.69 17.96
C ALA A 160 -37.08 7.23 17.47
N THR A 161 -37.57 6.99 16.26
CA THR A 161 -37.75 5.65 15.66
C THR A 161 -37.14 5.53 14.26
N ALA A 162 -36.35 6.51 13.83
CA ALA A 162 -35.76 6.52 12.49
C ALA A 162 -34.30 6.99 12.50
N ILE A 163 -33.47 6.28 11.75
CA ILE A 163 -32.06 6.60 11.52
C ILE A 163 -31.72 6.53 10.04
N GLU A 164 -30.68 7.25 9.65
CA GLU A 164 -30.07 7.18 8.34
C GLU A 164 -28.65 6.62 8.48
N VAL A 165 -28.35 5.60 7.70
CA VAL A 165 -27.06 4.93 7.64
C VAL A 165 -26.45 5.23 6.27
N ALA A 166 -25.31 5.90 6.23
CA ALA A 166 -24.60 6.26 5.01
C ALA A 166 -23.19 5.68 5.03
N TRP A 167 -22.65 5.28 3.87
CA TRP A 167 -21.26 4.84 3.74
C TRP A 167 -20.59 5.40 2.50
N THR A 168 -19.27 5.27 2.42
CA THR A 168 -18.52 5.64 1.22
C THR A 168 -18.34 4.39 0.33
N PRO A 169 -18.77 4.42 -0.94
CA PRO A 169 -18.49 3.35 -1.89
C PRO A 169 -16.99 3.04 -2.00
N PRO A 170 -16.58 1.77 -2.14
CA PRO A 170 -15.20 1.44 -2.48
C PRO A 170 -14.82 2.03 -3.85
N SER A 171 -13.56 2.45 -4.02
CA SER A 171 -13.12 3.15 -5.23
C SER A 171 -13.13 2.24 -6.47
N ARG A 172 -13.63 2.76 -7.61
CA ARG A 172 -13.75 2.03 -8.90
C ARG A 172 -12.42 1.48 -9.45
N GLN A 173 -11.26 1.94 -8.97
CA GLN A 173 -9.96 1.44 -9.45
C GLN A 173 -9.63 0.00 -9.02
N LYS A 174 -10.47 -0.64 -8.20
CA LYS A 174 -10.14 -1.92 -7.53
C LYS A 174 -11.16 -3.04 -7.72
N TRP A 175 -12.20 -2.83 -8.53
CA TRP A 175 -13.13 -3.88 -8.94
C TRP A 175 -13.11 -3.95 -10.47
N THR A 176 -12.95 -5.14 -11.03
CA THR A 176 -13.10 -5.38 -12.47
C THR A 176 -14.55 -5.17 -12.95
N ASP A 177 -15.51 -5.05 -12.02
CA ASP A 177 -16.93 -4.88 -12.29
C ASP A 177 -17.55 -3.74 -11.45
N GLU A 178 -18.65 -3.17 -11.94
CA GLU A 178 -19.44 -2.14 -11.26
C GLU A 178 -20.13 -2.72 -10.01
N ILE A 179 -20.19 -1.95 -8.92
CA ILE A 179 -20.90 -2.34 -7.70
C ILE A 179 -22.40 -2.45 -8.04
N THR A 180 -22.99 -3.62 -7.83
CA THR A 180 -24.39 -3.89 -8.18
C THR A 180 -25.35 -3.76 -6.99
N SER A 181 -24.88 -3.99 -5.77
CA SER A 181 -25.67 -3.80 -4.55
C SER A 181 -24.81 -3.79 -3.28
N TYR A 182 -25.41 -3.35 -2.18
CA TYR A 182 -24.92 -3.40 -0.81
C TYR A 182 -25.91 -4.17 0.06
N GLN A 183 -25.40 -4.94 1.02
CA GLN A 183 -26.20 -5.57 2.07
C GLN A 183 -25.89 -4.94 3.42
N VAL A 184 -26.93 -4.47 4.10
CA VAL A 184 -26.85 -3.86 5.43
C VAL A 184 -27.54 -4.79 6.43
N LYS A 185 -26.79 -5.24 7.43
CA LYS A 185 -27.32 -6.06 8.54
C LYS A 185 -27.39 -5.21 9.80
N TYR A 186 -28.54 -5.19 10.46
CA TYR A 186 -28.76 -4.53 11.73
C TYR A 186 -29.60 -5.38 12.68
N PHE A 187 -29.40 -5.20 13.98
CA PHE A 187 -30.05 -5.97 15.04
C PHE A 187 -29.99 -5.19 16.36
N GLN A 188 -30.88 -5.52 17.29
CA GLN A 188 -30.81 -5.02 18.66
C GLN A 188 -29.67 -5.72 19.41
N PRO A 189 -28.78 -4.98 20.11
CA PRO A 189 -27.65 -5.55 20.82
C PRO A 189 -28.03 -6.62 21.87
N SER A 190 -29.23 -6.50 22.44
CA SER A 190 -29.76 -7.43 23.46
C SER A 190 -30.21 -8.78 22.88
N ALA A 191 -30.55 -8.85 21.59
CA ALA A 191 -31.10 -10.04 20.95
C ALA A 191 -30.66 -10.14 19.47
N PRO A 192 -29.34 -10.29 19.22
CA PRO A 192 -28.75 -10.13 17.89
C PRO A 192 -29.25 -11.15 16.85
N ASN A 193 -29.63 -12.35 17.30
CA ASN A 193 -30.10 -13.42 16.41
C ASN A 193 -31.62 -13.40 16.21
N GLU A 194 -32.38 -12.73 17.09
CA GLU A 194 -33.85 -12.68 17.05
C GLU A 194 -34.36 -11.44 16.33
N THR A 195 -33.58 -10.36 16.36
CA THR A 195 -33.93 -9.05 15.79
C THR A 195 -33.11 -8.71 14.55
N GLU A 196 -32.46 -9.71 13.97
CA GLU A 196 -31.65 -9.54 12.77
C GLU A 196 -32.51 -9.17 11.57
N ILE A 197 -32.17 -8.05 10.96
CA ILE A 197 -32.73 -7.63 9.68
C ILE A 197 -31.58 -7.38 8.71
N ILE A 198 -31.73 -7.94 7.51
CA ILE A 198 -30.81 -7.73 6.38
C ILE A 198 -31.57 -6.97 5.31
N THR A 199 -31.06 -5.82 4.91
CA THR A 199 -31.63 -5.00 3.84
C THR A 199 -30.63 -4.84 2.71
N THR A 200 -31.11 -4.97 1.47
CA THR A 200 -30.28 -4.78 0.27
C THR A 200 -30.62 -3.44 -0.37
N THR A 201 -29.61 -2.66 -0.72
CA THR A 201 -29.75 -1.36 -1.41
C THR A 201 -28.74 -1.23 -2.55
N GLN A 202 -29.04 -0.44 -3.57
CA GLN A 202 -28.10 -0.11 -4.64
C GLN A 202 -27.33 1.17 -4.36
N GLU A 203 -27.81 1.96 -3.41
CA GLU A 203 -27.20 3.23 -3.01
C GLU A 203 -26.35 3.05 -1.74
N PRO A 204 -25.30 3.86 -1.55
CA PRO A 204 -24.49 3.83 -0.35
C PRO A 204 -25.16 4.57 0.83
N LEU A 205 -26.49 4.47 0.91
CA LEU A 205 -27.37 5.16 1.85
C LEU A 205 -28.57 4.26 2.12
N LEU A 206 -28.97 4.16 3.38
CA LEU A 206 -30.15 3.44 3.82
C LEU A 206 -30.84 4.19 4.96
N GLN A 207 -32.12 4.49 4.81
CA GLN A 207 -32.96 4.97 5.91
C GLN A 207 -33.68 3.78 6.55
N ILE A 208 -33.58 3.67 7.87
CA ILE A 208 -34.23 2.63 8.66
C ILE A 208 -35.27 3.33 9.53
N GLU A 209 -36.51 2.90 9.38
CA GLU A 209 -37.68 3.43 10.09
C GLU A 209 -38.28 2.36 11.00
N ASN A 210 -39.09 2.79 11.98
CA ASN A 210 -39.80 1.93 12.92
C ASN A 210 -38.87 1.05 13.79
N LEU A 211 -37.76 1.64 14.25
CA LEU A 211 -36.83 1.05 15.23
C LEU A 211 -37.40 0.96 16.64
#